data_AF-A0A196KRS8-F1
#
_entry.id   AF-A0A196KRS8-F1
#
_cell.length_a   1.000
_cell.length_b   1.000
_cell.length_c   1.000
_cell.angle_alpha   90.00
_cell.angle_beta   90.00
_cell.angle_gamma   90.00
#
_symmetry.space_group_name_H-M   'P 1'
#
loop_
_entity.id
_entity.type
_entity.pdbx_description
1 polymer ?
#
loop_
_entity_poly.entity_id
_entity_poly.type
_entity_poly.pdbx_seq_one_letter_code
_entity_poly.pdbx_strand_id
1 'polypeptide(L)'
;MSRAQDVAQRYAASGSLMRQGVSIFAVGDPAGEQLDTAIRHTLFTLGNERTEVWDGVLQAANALRWRRMTQPQPREFQKQQPVIDEVLRQARLLRNLVSDSALLDQIAEGAIAVGESDSPVGAVLLDSIREVGTGDCVVVATKGAARAALAGWLDEAGATVLVPSELNAVRGDIEVSYIVAPPTFMPPSIITAPVTPEVTFLMPAWFGNRSVPSSTFGAHAEGRILVKATVHQIGDSIEPEIAVVNSDEIDDVYFPQPSWGPRISTDREPTGDEVEARKILLAGGQALWLDDGDRIRSMDPKQPEGTRIGYEAVSGVVPGTYLVLRQGETERGAMYDQAVAALGGRAPGIVATQARWKARLAERLACIGSRQAMDELERLGVRSFGQVRAWTDRRLVCPQRDADFAVLLDWLGEPSRPTYGNAITLRRAIYRASADLRRELETAVRKTDLRVLERDGTLHLDLPREGFRGMIVARVVAKAPFSEIVSRHQVRVPFIDGSALWLD
;
A
#
# COMPACT_ATOMS: atom_id res chain seq x y z
N MET A 1 22.74 -18.54 -18.49
CA MET A 1 23.58 -17.34 -18.70
C MET A 1 24.26 -16.99 -17.39
N SER A 2 25.51 -16.51 -17.45
CA SER A 2 26.25 -16.09 -16.26
C SER A 2 25.89 -14.64 -15.89
N ARG A 3 26.01 -14.26 -14.60
CA ARG A 3 25.78 -12.87 -14.14
C ARG A 3 26.56 -11.82 -14.96
N ALA A 4 27.73 -12.18 -15.50
CA ALA A 4 28.54 -11.29 -16.32
C ALA A 4 27.90 -11.02 -17.70
N GLN A 5 27.23 -12.02 -18.28
CA GLN A 5 26.50 -11.87 -19.54
C GLN A 5 25.27 -10.97 -19.36
N ASP A 6 24.51 -11.15 -18.28
CA ASP A 6 23.34 -10.31 -17.97
C ASP A 6 23.74 -8.84 -17.81
N VAL A 7 24.86 -8.58 -17.14
CA VAL A 7 25.40 -7.22 -16.98
C VAL A 7 25.85 -6.65 -18.33
N ALA A 8 26.57 -7.42 -19.15
CA ALA A 8 27.01 -6.97 -20.48
C ALA A 8 25.82 -6.63 -21.39
N GLN A 9 24.75 -7.43 -21.36
CA GLN A 9 23.52 -7.18 -22.11
C GLN A 9 22.85 -5.87 -21.69
N ARG A 10 22.80 -5.57 -20.37
CA ARG A 10 22.28 -4.28 -19.88
C ARG A 10 23.10 -3.09 -20.31
N TYR A 11 24.43 -3.22 -20.34
CA TYR A 11 25.29 -2.16 -20.86
C TYR A 11 25.05 -1.93 -22.36
N ALA A 12 24.86 -3.00 -23.14
CA ALA A 12 24.52 -2.90 -24.55
C ALA A 12 23.16 -2.23 -24.77
N ALA A 13 22.12 -2.66 -24.05
CA ALA A 13 20.79 -2.08 -24.08
C ALA A 13 20.79 -0.59 -23.70
N SER A 14 21.45 -0.24 -22.59
CA SER A 14 21.62 1.15 -22.15
C SER A 14 22.35 1.98 -23.22
N GLY A 15 23.38 1.41 -23.85
CA GLY A 15 24.12 2.04 -24.94
C GLY A 15 23.25 2.28 -26.18
N SER A 16 22.31 1.38 -26.49
CA SER A 16 21.33 1.57 -27.57
C SER A 16 20.39 2.72 -27.24
N LEU A 17 19.80 2.70 -26.04
CA LEU A 17 18.87 3.73 -25.58
C LEU A 17 19.51 5.13 -25.51
N MET A 18 20.80 5.23 -25.17
CA MET A 18 21.52 6.51 -25.20
C MET A 18 21.69 7.07 -26.62
N ARG A 19 21.82 6.20 -27.62
CA ARG A 19 21.99 6.62 -29.02
C ARG A 19 20.66 6.95 -29.69
N GLN A 20 19.66 6.09 -29.50
CA GLN A 20 18.37 6.15 -30.20
C GLN A 20 17.32 6.95 -29.41
N GLY A 21 17.42 6.98 -28.09
CA GLY A 21 16.37 7.50 -27.21
C GLY A 21 15.27 6.48 -26.96
N VAL A 22 14.18 6.94 -26.35
CA VAL A 22 12.92 6.20 -26.19
C VAL A 22 11.89 6.72 -27.18
N SER A 23 10.99 5.85 -27.61
CA SER A 23 9.82 6.23 -28.42
C SER A 23 8.61 6.43 -27.52
N ILE A 24 7.78 7.43 -27.83
CA ILE A 24 6.50 7.68 -27.15
C ILE A 24 5.40 7.69 -28.21
N PHE A 25 4.53 6.70 -28.18
CA PHE A 25 3.31 6.65 -28.98
C PHE A 25 2.20 7.37 -28.21
N ALA A 26 1.91 8.59 -28.65
CA ALA A 26 0.82 9.42 -28.17
C ALA A 26 -0.43 9.10 -29.00
N VAL A 27 -1.38 8.38 -28.41
CA VAL A 27 -2.54 7.85 -29.16
C VAL A 27 -3.78 8.69 -28.89
N GLY A 28 -4.46 9.16 -29.94
CA GLY A 28 -5.75 9.84 -29.84
C GLY A 28 -6.79 8.99 -29.13
N ASP A 29 -7.42 9.55 -28.09
CA ASP A 29 -8.43 8.86 -27.27
C ASP A 29 -9.54 9.86 -26.90
N PRO A 30 -10.52 10.09 -27.79
CA PRO A 30 -11.53 11.14 -27.61
C PRO A 30 -12.36 10.97 -26.33
N ALA A 31 -12.70 9.73 -25.97
CA ALA A 31 -13.47 9.46 -24.75
C ALA A 31 -12.66 9.75 -23.48
N GLY A 32 -11.38 9.37 -23.45
CA GLY A 32 -10.49 9.71 -22.35
C GLY A 32 -10.24 11.21 -22.24
N GLU A 33 -10.11 11.89 -23.38
CA GLU A 33 -9.92 13.34 -23.47
C GLU A 33 -11.15 14.12 -22.97
N GLN A 34 -12.36 13.66 -23.30
CA GLN A 34 -13.60 14.23 -22.78
C GLN A 34 -13.65 14.16 -21.24
N LEU A 35 -13.33 13.00 -20.67
CA LEU A 35 -13.31 12.82 -19.21
C LEU A 35 -12.22 13.67 -18.55
N ASP A 36 -11.01 13.67 -19.10
CA ASP A 36 -9.89 14.45 -18.58
C ASP A 36 -10.19 15.97 -18.61
N THR A 37 -10.75 16.45 -19.71
CA THR A 37 -11.18 17.85 -19.86
C THR A 37 -12.25 18.20 -18.82
N ALA A 38 -13.26 17.34 -18.61
CA ALA A 38 -14.29 17.56 -17.61
C ALA A 38 -13.73 17.63 -16.18
N ILE A 39 -12.78 16.76 -15.84
CA ILE A 39 -12.10 16.76 -14.52
C ILE A 39 -11.30 18.05 -14.35
N ARG A 40 -10.45 18.41 -15.32
CA ARG A 40 -9.63 19.63 -15.24
C ARG A 40 -10.47 20.89 -15.18
N HIS A 41 -11.53 20.97 -15.98
CA HIS A 41 -12.48 22.08 -15.97
C HIS A 41 -13.16 22.22 -14.60
N THR A 42 -13.52 21.10 -13.98
CA THR A 42 -14.09 21.09 -12.62
C THR A 42 -13.09 21.55 -11.57
N LEU A 43 -11.85 21.03 -11.60
CA LEU A 43 -10.79 21.44 -10.67
C LEU A 43 -10.47 22.93 -10.79
N PHE A 44 -10.39 23.45 -12.02
CA PHE A 44 -10.16 24.86 -12.29
C PHE A 44 -11.30 25.73 -11.75
N THR A 45 -12.55 25.36 -12.04
CA THR A 45 -13.73 26.15 -11.65
C THR A 45 -13.91 26.20 -10.14
N LEU A 46 -13.63 25.10 -9.44
CA LEU A 46 -13.74 25.04 -7.98
C LEU A 46 -12.56 25.73 -7.27
N GLY A 47 -11.37 25.73 -7.87
CA GLY A 47 -10.17 26.36 -7.33
C GLY A 47 -9.91 26.00 -5.86
N ASN A 48 -9.58 27.01 -5.05
CA ASN A 48 -9.35 26.87 -3.61
C ASN A 48 -10.64 26.78 -2.77
N GLU A 49 -11.81 27.02 -3.37
CA GLU A 49 -13.11 26.94 -2.70
C GLU A 49 -13.70 25.52 -2.76
N ARG A 50 -12.93 24.55 -3.29
CA ARG A 50 -13.33 23.14 -3.35
C ARG A 50 -13.69 22.63 -1.96
N THR A 51 -14.98 22.33 -1.80
CA THR A 51 -15.52 21.69 -0.61
C THR A 51 -15.28 20.17 -0.68
N GLU A 52 -15.08 19.52 0.47
CA GLU A 52 -14.88 18.05 0.57
C GLU A 52 -16.03 17.24 -0.08
N VAL A 53 -17.18 17.85 -0.29
CA VAL A 53 -18.36 17.24 -0.91
C VAL A 53 -18.08 16.79 -2.36
N TRP A 54 -17.14 17.42 -3.07
CA TRP A 54 -16.73 17.03 -4.43
C TRP A 54 -15.73 15.87 -4.48
N ASP A 55 -15.10 15.53 -3.35
CA ASP A 55 -14.00 14.56 -3.34
C ASP A 55 -14.45 13.18 -3.79
N GLY A 56 -15.67 12.76 -3.46
CA GLY A 56 -16.22 11.47 -3.86
C GLY A 56 -16.29 11.29 -5.38
N VAL A 57 -16.87 12.27 -6.09
CA VAL A 57 -17.00 12.23 -7.56
C VAL A 57 -15.64 12.39 -8.24
N LEU A 58 -14.80 13.31 -7.77
CA LEU A 58 -13.47 13.56 -8.35
C LEU A 58 -12.51 12.38 -8.13
N GLN A 59 -12.54 11.71 -6.98
CA GLN A 59 -11.73 10.52 -6.73
C GLN A 59 -12.15 9.35 -7.64
N ALA A 60 -13.45 9.09 -7.78
CA ALA A 60 -13.95 8.05 -8.67
C ALA A 60 -13.63 8.35 -10.14
N ALA A 61 -13.82 9.60 -10.57
CA ALA A 61 -13.49 10.05 -11.94
C ALA A 61 -11.98 9.96 -12.22
N ASN A 62 -11.13 10.34 -11.26
CA ASN A 62 -9.68 10.17 -11.36
C ASN A 62 -9.25 8.71 -11.42
N ALA A 63 -9.91 7.82 -10.67
CA ALA A 63 -9.66 6.38 -10.77
C ALA A 63 -9.99 5.84 -12.16
N LEU A 64 -11.09 6.30 -12.77
CA LEU A 64 -11.47 5.94 -14.14
C LEU A 64 -10.46 6.48 -15.15
N ARG A 65 -10.08 7.77 -15.05
CA ARG A 65 -9.03 8.41 -15.86
C ARG A 65 -7.70 7.64 -15.78
N TRP A 66 -7.28 7.26 -14.58
CA TRP A 66 -6.08 6.45 -14.34
C TRP A 66 -6.14 5.07 -15.00
N ARG A 67 -7.27 4.38 -14.88
CA ARG A 67 -7.47 3.07 -15.52
C ARG A 67 -7.46 3.18 -17.04
N ARG A 68 -8.09 4.21 -17.61
CA ARG A 68 -8.07 4.45 -19.06
C ARG A 68 -6.64 4.60 -19.62
N MET A 69 -5.74 5.22 -18.87
CA MET A 69 -4.32 5.36 -19.26
C MET A 69 -3.50 4.08 -19.10
N THR A 70 -3.72 3.32 -18.03
CA THR A 70 -2.79 2.25 -17.62
C THR A 70 -3.31 0.84 -17.87
N GLN A 71 -4.58 0.70 -18.23
CA GLN A 71 -5.29 -0.55 -18.50
C GLN A 71 -6.13 -0.43 -19.78
N PRO A 72 -5.48 -0.31 -20.96
CA PRO A 72 -6.13 -0.04 -22.24
C PRO A 72 -6.72 -1.29 -22.91
N GLN A 73 -6.87 -2.42 -22.21
CA GLN A 73 -7.46 -3.63 -22.79
C GLN A 73 -8.91 -3.38 -23.28
N PRO A 74 -9.44 -4.14 -24.25
CA PRO A 74 -10.81 -4.01 -24.72
C PRO A 74 -11.84 -4.19 -23.60
N ARG A 75 -13.04 -3.62 -23.78
CA ARG A 75 -14.14 -3.58 -22.79
C ARG A 75 -14.49 -4.95 -22.24
N GLU A 76 -14.42 -6.00 -23.05
CA GLU A 76 -14.70 -7.38 -22.63
C GLU A 76 -13.75 -7.90 -21.54
N PHE A 77 -12.52 -7.35 -21.45
CA PHE A 77 -11.51 -7.67 -20.44
C PHE A 77 -11.46 -6.63 -19.31
N GLN A 78 -12.22 -5.55 -19.38
CA GLN A 78 -12.19 -4.47 -18.41
C GLN A 78 -13.13 -4.72 -17.22
N LYS A 79 -12.69 -4.30 -16.02
CA LYS A 79 -13.51 -4.28 -14.79
C LYS A 79 -13.77 -2.86 -14.31
N GLN A 80 -14.17 -1.98 -15.23
CA GLN A 80 -14.32 -0.54 -14.97
C GLN A 80 -15.76 -0.13 -14.62
N GLN A 81 -16.77 -0.98 -14.92
CA GLN A 81 -18.18 -0.68 -14.67
C GLN A 81 -18.49 -0.22 -13.24
N PRO A 82 -17.96 -0.85 -12.16
CA PRO A 82 -18.23 -0.39 -10.81
C PRO A 82 -17.72 1.03 -10.52
N VAL A 83 -16.65 1.47 -11.20
CA VAL A 83 -16.12 2.84 -11.06
C VAL A 83 -17.01 3.82 -11.79
N ILE A 84 -17.47 3.47 -12.99
CA ILE A 84 -18.42 4.29 -13.76
C ILE A 84 -19.72 4.45 -12.98
N ASP A 85 -20.28 3.35 -12.45
CA ASP A 85 -21.49 3.36 -11.64
C ASP A 85 -21.34 4.26 -10.41
N GLU A 86 -20.16 4.24 -9.76
CA GLU A 86 -19.87 5.13 -8.64
C GLU A 86 -19.82 6.61 -9.06
N VAL A 87 -19.15 6.95 -10.17
CA VAL A 87 -19.14 8.33 -10.69
C VAL A 87 -20.56 8.82 -10.90
N LEU A 88 -21.39 8.01 -11.56
CA LEU A 88 -22.80 8.34 -11.81
C LEU A 88 -23.61 8.45 -10.53
N ARG A 89 -23.37 7.57 -9.55
CA ARG A 89 -24.05 7.59 -8.26
C ARG A 89 -23.70 8.86 -7.48
N GLN A 90 -22.42 9.22 -7.41
CA GLN A 90 -21.95 10.42 -6.72
C GLN A 90 -22.45 11.69 -7.41
N ALA A 91 -22.38 11.76 -8.74
CA ALA A 91 -22.93 12.88 -9.51
C ALA A 91 -24.43 13.09 -9.23
N ARG A 92 -25.23 12.01 -9.18
CA ARG A 92 -26.66 12.09 -8.84
C ARG A 92 -26.92 12.56 -7.41
N LEU A 93 -26.13 12.11 -6.44
CA LEU A 93 -26.28 12.53 -5.04
C LEU A 93 -25.94 14.01 -4.85
N LEU A 94 -24.90 14.48 -5.53
CA LEU A 94 -24.43 15.86 -5.42
C LEU A 94 -25.30 16.85 -6.19
N ARG A 95 -26.09 16.40 -7.17
CA ARG A 95 -26.85 17.26 -8.09
C ARG A 95 -27.73 18.31 -7.39
N ASN A 96 -28.28 17.98 -6.22
CA ASN A 96 -29.14 18.88 -5.44
C ASN A 96 -28.41 19.62 -4.31
N LEU A 97 -27.12 19.34 -4.12
CA LEU A 97 -26.28 19.89 -3.03
C LEU A 97 -25.32 20.97 -3.52
N VAL A 98 -25.04 21.01 -4.82
CA VAL A 98 -24.11 21.98 -5.44
C VAL A 98 -24.82 22.81 -6.50
N SER A 99 -24.39 24.05 -6.67
CA SER A 99 -24.97 24.97 -7.66
C SER A 99 -24.50 24.65 -9.09
N ASP A 100 -23.31 24.07 -9.25
CA ASP A 100 -22.66 23.81 -10.53
C ASP A 100 -22.98 22.42 -11.09
N SER A 101 -24.28 22.11 -11.26
CA SER A 101 -24.72 20.80 -11.74
C SER A 101 -24.20 20.46 -13.15
N ALA A 102 -23.88 21.45 -13.97
CA ALA A 102 -23.30 21.26 -15.30
C ALA A 102 -21.93 20.57 -15.27
N LEU A 103 -21.11 20.84 -14.24
CA LEU A 103 -19.81 20.17 -14.06
C LEU A 103 -19.99 18.69 -13.75
N LEU A 104 -20.99 18.36 -12.92
CA LEU A 104 -21.35 16.97 -12.61
C LEU A 104 -21.84 16.22 -13.85
N ASP A 105 -22.66 16.88 -14.68
CA ASP A 105 -23.17 16.30 -15.93
C ASP A 105 -22.02 16.04 -16.92
N GLN A 106 -21.04 16.96 -17.06
CA GLN A 106 -19.85 16.76 -17.89
C GLN A 106 -18.99 15.58 -17.43
N ILE A 107 -18.73 15.44 -16.12
CA ILE A 107 -17.98 14.30 -15.58
C ILE A 107 -18.74 12.98 -15.83
N ALA A 108 -20.06 12.97 -15.62
CA ALA A 108 -20.90 11.80 -15.84
C ALA A 108 -20.91 11.38 -17.32
N GLU A 109 -21.05 12.33 -18.25
CA GLU A 109 -20.99 12.09 -19.69
C GLU A 109 -19.63 11.54 -20.12
N GLY A 110 -18.53 12.13 -19.64
CA GLY A 110 -17.18 11.62 -19.91
C GLY A 110 -16.97 10.19 -19.38
N ALA A 111 -17.51 9.88 -18.20
CA ALA A 111 -17.45 8.52 -17.65
C ALA A 111 -18.24 7.50 -18.48
N ILE A 112 -19.41 7.90 -19.01
CA ILE A 112 -20.21 7.07 -19.91
C ILE A 112 -19.46 6.84 -21.22
N ALA A 113 -18.89 7.89 -21.83
CA ALA A 113 -18.13 7.78 -23.08
C ALA A 113 -16.95 6.81 -22.96
N VAL A 114 -16.22 6.86 -21.83
CA VAL A 114 -15.16 5.88 -21.51
C VAL A 114 -15.72 4.47 -21.36
N GLY A 115 -16.89 4.31 -20.73
CA GLY A 115 -17.56 3.03 -20.55
C GLY A 115 -18.11 2.40 -21.83
N GLU A 116 -18.39 3.20 -22.86
CA GLU A 116 -18.97 2.77 -24.13
C GLU A 116 -17.92 2.51 -25.22
N SER A 117 -16.66 2.92 -25.03
CA SER A 117 -15.59 2.83 -26.03
C SER A 117 -14.39 2.02 -25.59
N ASP A 118 -13.78 1.27 -26.51
CA ASP A 118 -12.47 0.67 -26.29
C ASP A 118 -11.37 1.73 -26.29
N SER A 119 -10.25 1.46 -25.60
CA SER A 119 -9.09 2.37 -25.64
C SER A 119 -8.30 2.19 -26.94
N PRO A 120 -8.12 3.24 -27.75
CA PRO A 120 -7.30 3.15 -28.95
C PRO A 120 -5.84 2.78 -28.66
N VAL A 121 -5.34 3.09 -27.46
CA VAL A 121 -4.01 2.66 -26.98
C VAL A 121 -3.89 1.13 -27.02
N GLY A 122 -4.98 0.41 -26.72
CA GLY A 122 -5.01 -1.06 -26.77
C GLY A 122 -4.84 -1.58 -28.19
N ALA A 123 -5.56 -1.01 -29.16
CA ALA A 123 -5.41 -1.39 -30.57
C ALA A 123 -3.97 -1.18 -31.07
N VAL A 124 -3.39 0.00 -30.79
CA VAL A 124 -1.99 0.30 -31.15
C VAL A 124 -1.01 -0.67 -30.48
N LEU A 125 -1.22 -1.01 -29.21
CA LEU A 125 -0.39 -2.00 -28.52
C LEU A 125 -0.43 -3.36 -29.22
N LEU A 126 -1.64 -3.83 -29.56
CA LEU A 126 -1.81 -5.13 -30.18
C LEU A 126 -1.19 -5.19 -31.58
N ASP A 127 -1.34 -4.13 -32.36
CA ASP A 127 -0.71 -4.03 -33.69
C ASP A 127 0.81 -3.97 -33.58
N SER A 128 1.35 -3.22 -32.60
CA SER A 128 2.80 -3.16 -32.33
C SER A 128 3.38 -4.51 -31.91
N ILE A 129 2.63 -5.30 -31.12
CA ILE A 129 2.99 -6.67 -30.73
C ILE A 129 2.98 -7.60 -31.95
N ARG A 130 1.99 -7.46 -32.85
CA ARG A 130 1.88 -8.28 -34.06
C ARG A 130 2.98 -7.99 -35.07
N GLU A 131 3.40 -6.73 -35.19
CA GLU A 131 4.47 -6.30 -36.08
C GLU A 131 5.82 -6.88 -35.67
N VAL A 132 6.15 -6.83 -34.37
CA VAL A 132 7.43 -7.34 -33.86
C VAL A 132 7.41 -8.84 -33.62
N GLY A 133 6.27 -9.39 -33.19
CA GLY A 133 6.14 -10.79 -32.77
C GLY A 133 6.25 -10.94 -31.25
N THR A 134 5.48 -11.88 -30.70
CA THR A 134 5.35 -12.10 -29.25
C THR A 134 6.59 -12.70 -28.58
N GLY A 135 7.48 -13.29 -29.39
CA GLY A 135 8.78 -13.82 -28.94
C GLY A 135 9.85 -12.75 -28.73
N ASP A 136 9.70 -11.59 -29.37
CA ASP A 136 10.73 -10.55 -29.45
C ASP A 136 10.33 -9.26 -28.71
N CYS A 137 9.16 -9.26 -28.06
CA CYS A 137 8.67 -8.13 -27.26
C CYS A 137 8.17 -8.55 -25.87
N VAL A 138 8.21 -7.60 -24.94
CA VAL A 138 7.57 -7.71 -23.62
C VAL A 138 6.71 -6.48 -23.35
N VAL A 139 5.58 -6.68 -22.68
CA VAL A 139 4.70 -5.60 -22.24
C VAL A 139 4.94 -5.31 -20.76
N VAL A 140 5.08 -4.04 -20.40
CA VAL A 140 5.35 -3.62 -19.03
C VAL A 140 4.21 -2.75 -18.51
N ALA A 141 3.55 -3.24 -17.46
CA ALA A 141 2.49 -2.55 -16.75
C ALA A 141 3.04 -1.76 -15.55
N THR A 142 2.28 -0.79 -15.05
CA THR A 142 2.69 0.05 -13.90
C THR A 142 2.78 -0.72 -12.58
N LYS A 143 1.83 -1.62 -12.31
CA LYS A 143 1.67 -2.36 -11.05
C LYS A 143 1.01 -3.71 -11.26
N GLY A 144 1.00 -4.56 -10.23
CA GLY A 144 0.49 -5.94 -10.30
C GLY A 144 -0.97 -6.05 -10.78
N ALA A 145 -1.86 -5.15 -10.33
CA ALA A 145 -3.24 -5.12 -10.80
C ALA A 145 -3.35 -4.82 -12.31
N ALA A 146 -2.59 -3.84 -12.81
CA ALA A 146 -2.54 -3.52 -14.23
C ALA A 146 -1.90 -4.66 -15.04
N ARG A 147 -0.84 -5.29 -14.51
CA ARG A 147 -0.21 -6.47 -15.11
C ARG A 147 -1.22 -7.61 -15.29
N ALA A 148 -2.01 -7.91 -14.25
CA ALA A 148 -2.98 -8.99 -14.32
C ALA A 148 -4.13 -8.69 -15.28
N ALA A 149 -4.59 -7.43 -15.34
CA ALA A 149 -5.61 -7.01 -16.29
C ALA A 149 -5.14 -7.15 -17.75
N LEU A 150 -3.94 -6.64 -18.05
CA LEU A 150 -3.32 -6.76 -19.37
C LEU A 150 -2.98 -8.21 -19.73
N ALA A 151 -2.46 -8.98 -18.77
CA ALA A 151 -2.15 -10.40 -19.00
C ALA A 151 -3.39 -11.21 -19.36
N GLY A 152 -4.54 -10.95 -18.71
CA GLY A 152 -5.78 -11.65 -19.02
C GLY A 152 -6.27 -11.44 -20.45
N TRP A 153 -5.96 -10.29 -21.06
CA TRP A 153 -6.26 -10.00 -22.46
C TRP A 153 -5.18 -10.51 -23.42
N LEU A 154 -3.92 -10.26 -23.09
CA LEU A 154 -2.78 -10.55 -23.98
C LEU A 154 -2.34 -12.01 -23.97
N ASP A 155 -2.88 -12.84 -23.07
CA ASP A 155 -2.66 -14.29 -23.05
C ASP A 155 -3.11 -14.94 -24.36
N GLU A 156 -4.20 -14.46 -24.97
CA GLU A 156 -4.69 -14.96 -26.27
C GLU A 156 -3.69 -14.72 -27.41
N ALA A 157 -2.92 -13.63 -27.33
CA ALA A 157 -1.87 -13.32 -28.27
C ALA A 157 -0.53 -14.02 -27.92
N GLY A 158 -0.42 -14.62 -26.73
CA GLY A 158 0.81 -15.22 -26.22
C GLY A 158 1.87 -14.19 -25.81
N ALA A 159 1.49 -12.94 -25.56
CA ALA A 159 2.44 -11.89 -25.19
C ALA A 159 2.73 -11.91 -23.68
N THR A 160 4.00 -11.68 -23.33
CA THR A 160 4.44 -11.67 -21.92
C THR A 160 4.22 -10.30 -21.30
N VAL A 161 3.47 -10.26 -20.19
CA VAL A 161 3.18 -9.02 -19.44
C VAL A 161 3.84 -9.03 -18.06
N LEU A 162 4.63 -8.00 -17.77
CA LEU A 162 5.49 -7.87 -16.59
C LEU A 162 5.23 -6.55 -15.86
N VAL A 163 5.66 -6.47 -14.59
CA VAL A 163 5.91 -5.18 -13.89
C VAL A 163 7.40 -4.85 -13.87
N PRO A 164 7.81 -3.60 -13.57
CA PRO A 164 9.21 -3.19 -13.66
C PRO A 164 10.15 -4.01 -12.77
N SER A 165 9.66 -4.51 -11.63
CA SER A 165 10.45 -5.38 -10.74
C SER A 165 10.74 -6.76 -11.32
N GLU A 166 9.91 -7.25 -12.25
CA GLU A 166 10.03 -8.55 -12.89
C GLU A 166 10.91 -8.53 -14.13
N LEU A 167 11.20 -7.35 -14.69
CA LEU A 167 12.03 -7.20 -15.90
C LEU A 167 13.40 -7.88 -15.76
N ASN A 168 13.95 -7.94 -14.54
CA ASN A 168 15.21 -8.63 -14.27
C ASN A 168 15.17 -10.14 -14.55
N ALA A 169 13.98 -10.74 -14.62
CA ALA A 169 13.78 -12.16 -14.88
C ALA A 169 13.62 -12.49 -16.37
N VAL A 170 13.49 -11.47 -17.24
CA VAL A 170 13.44 -11.65 -18.69
C VAL A 170 14.74 -12.31 -19.14
N ARG A 171 14.61 -13.38 -19.91
CA ARG A 171 15.73 -14.13 -20.49
C ARG A 171 15.51 -14.24 -22.00
N GLY A 172 16.59 -14.18 -22.75
CA GLY A 172 16.56 -14.23 -24.21
C GLY A 172 16.83 -12.87 -24.84
N ASP A 173 16.84 -12.86 -26.16
CA ASP A 173 17.15 -11.70 -26.99
C ASP A 173 15.87 -10.93 -27.32
N ILE A 174 15.16 -10.44 -26.29
CA ILE A 174 14.00 -9.57 -26.48
C ILE A 174 14.48 -8.21 -27.00
N GLU A 175 13.89 -7.75 -28.11
CA GLU A 175 14.32 -6.53 -28.81
C GLU A 175 13.64 -5.28 -28.23
N VAL A 176 12.36 -5.38 -27.84
CA VAL A 176 11.58 -4.21 -27.43
C VAL A 176 10.77 -4.41 -26.14
N SER A 177 10.72 -3.37 -25.33
CA SER A 177 9.78 -3.25 -24.22
C SER A 177 8.69 -2.23 -24.54
N TYR A 178 7.43 -2.68 -24.56
CA TYR A 178 6.25 -1.83 -24.68
C TYR A 178 5.73 -1.45 -23.29
N ILE A 179 5.85 -0.18 -22.93
CA ILE A 179 5.47 0.33 -21.61
C ILE A 179 4.08 0.96 -21.69
N VAL A 180 3.12 0.42 -20.94
CA VAL A 180 1.73 0.89 -20.95
C VAL A 180 1.51 1.90 -19.81
N ALA A 181 2.04 3.10 -20.00
CA ALA A 181 1.84 4.26 -19.14
C ALA A 181 2.64 5.47 -19.65
N PRO A 182 2.29 6.70 -19.21
CA PRO A 182 3.19 7.84 -19.30
C PRO A 182 4.56 7.58 -18.64
N PRO A 183 5.67 8.09 -19.20
CA PRO A 183 7.01 7.85 -18.65
C PRO A 183 7.18 8.28 -17.19
N THR A 184 6.53 9.38 -16.79
CA THR A 184 6.57 9.91 -15.43
C THR A 184 5.98 8.98 -14.36
N PHE A 185 5.19 7.99 -14.77
CA PHE A 185 4.58 7.03 -13.84
C PHE A 185 5.45 5.79 -13.61
N MET A 186 6.57 5.70 -14.33
CA MET A 186 7.45 4.54 -14.29
C MET A 186 8.72 4.83 -13.48
N PRO A 187 9.28 3.81 -12.81
CA PRO A 187 10.53 4.00 -12.10
C PRO A 187 11.66 4.34 -13.10
N PRO A 188 12.61 5.23 -12.73
CA PRO A 188 13.71 5.63 -13.62
C PRO A 188 14.52 4.45 -14.17
N SER A 189 14.55 3.32 -13.45
CA SER A 189 15.26 2.11 -13.85
C SER A 189 14.86 1.55 -15.21
N ILE A 190 13.63 1.81 -15.69
CA ILE A 190 13.22 1.38 -17.04
C ILE A 190 14.08 2.02 -18.12
N ILE A 191 14.51 3.25 -17.89
CA ILE A 191 15.26 4.05 -18.85
C ILE A 191 16.76 4.04 -18.52
N THR A 192 17.11 4.06 -17.24
CA THR A 192 18.52 4.15 -16.81
C THR A 192 19.20 2.78 -16.73
N ALA A 193 18.44 1.69 -16.68
CA ALA A 193 18.94 0.33 -16.66
C ALA A 193 17.99 -0.63 -17.43
N PRO A 194 17.72 -0.36 -18.73
CA PRO A 194 16.80 -1.13 -19.54
C PRO A 194 17.27 -2.58 -19.71
N VAL A 195 16.30 -3.47 -19.91
CA VAL A 195 16.57 -4.89 -20.20
C VAL A 195 16.57 -5.16 -21.72
N THR A 196 15.85 -4.35 -22.50
CA THR A 196 15.75 -4.44 -23.96
C THR A 196 16.47 -3.26 -24.62
N PRO A 197 17.00 -3.41 -25.84
CA PRO A 197 17.65 -2.32 -26.56
C PRO A 197 16.68 -1.20 -26.96
N GLU A 198 15.40 -1.51 -27.18
CA GLU A 198 14.36 -0.54 -27.49
C GLU A 198 13.29 -0.45 -26.39
N VAL A 199 12.83 0.77 -26.12
CA VAL A 199 11.76 1.06 -25.15
C VAL A 199 10.76 2.03 -25.79
N THR A 200 9.51 1.59 -25.86
CA THR A 200 8.41 2.37 -26.44
C THR A 200 7.32 2.55 -25.40
N PHE A 201 6.98 3.79 -25.07
CA PHE A 201 5.86 4.13 -24.19
C PHE A 201 4.59 4.29 -25.01
N LEU A 202 3.51 3.64 -24.60
CA LEU A 202 2.17 3.82 -25.17
C LEU A 202 1.31 4.53 -24.14
N MET A 203 0.76 5.67 -24.54
CA MET A 203 -0.03 6.51 -23.65
C MET A 203 -1.02 7.38 -24.45
N PRO A 204 -2.13 7.80 -23.85
CA PRO A 204 -3.06 8.68 -24.54
C PRO A 204 -2.44 10.06 -24.91
N ALA A 205 -2.92 10.66 -25.99
CA ALA A 205 -2.48 11.96 -26.49
C ALA A 205 -2.82 13.10 -25.52
N TRP A 206 -3.98 13.03 -24.85
CA TRP A 206 -4.49 14.03 -23.91
C TRP A 206 -3.64 14.20 -22.63
N PHE A 207 -2.76 13.24 -22.32
CA PHE A 207 -1.78 13.41 -21.24
C PHE A 207 -0.58 14.24 -21.72
N GLY A 208 -0.48 15.48 -21.28
CA GLY A 208 0.49 16.45 -21.80
C GLY A 208 1.94 16.20 -21.38
N ASN A 209 2.19 15.61 -20.21
CA ASN A 209 3.55 15.45 -19.70
C ASN A 209 4.29 14.31 -20.40
N ARG A 210 5.23 14.67 -21.27
CA ARG A 210 6.10 13.73 -22.02
C ARG A 210 7.51 13.62 -21.45
N SER A 211 7.74 14.15 -20.25
CA SER A 211 9.08 14.13 -19.62
C SER A 211 9.48 12.71 -19.25
N VAL A 212 10.73 12.37 -19.57
CA VAL A 212 11.31 11.07 -19.26
C VAL A 212 12.03 11.15 -17.91
N PRO A 213 11.78 10.20 -16.98
CA PRO A 213 12.46 10.15 -15.70
C PRO A 213 13.99 10.18 -15.84
N SER A 214 14.64 11.04 -15.07
CA SER A 214 16.10 11.03 -14.91
C SER A 214 16.54 10.12 -13.75
N SER A 215 17.79 9.66 -13.79
CA SER A 215 18.39 8.94 -12.66
C SER A 215 18.27 9.72 -11.35
N THR A 216 17.98 9.04 -10.25
CA THR A 216 17.89 9.62 -8.89
C THR A 216 19.20 10.29 -8.46
N PHE A 217 20.34 9.81 -8.96
CA PHE A 217 21.66 10.42 -8.73
C PHE A 217 22.00 11.53 -9.73
N GLY A 218 21.22 11.69 -10.81
CA GLY A 218 21.46 12.66 -11.87
C GLY A 218 21.48 14.09 -11.34
N ALA A 219 20.66 14.42 -10.35
CA ALA A 219 20.67 15.75 -9.73
C ALA A 219 22.06 16.14 -9.17
N HIS A 220 22.86 15.16 -8.75
CA HIS A 220 24.15 15.32 -8.10
C HIS A 220 25.36 14.92 -8.96
N ALA A 221 25.15 14.52 -10.22
CA ALA A 221 26.21 14.11 -11.13
C ALA A 221 26.57 15.24 -12.11
N GLU A 222 27.87 15.50 -12.29
CA GLU A 222 28.39 16.50 -13.26
C GLU A 222 28.05 16.15 -14.72
N GLY A 223 27.69 14.89 -15.00
CA GLY A 223 27.17 14.41 -16.29
C GLY A 223 25.85 13.67 -16.12
N ARG A 224 24.73 14.40 -16.20
CA ARG A 224 23.39 13.81 -16.14
C ARG A 224 23.18 12.85 -17.32
N ILE A 225 22.79 11.61 -17.01
CA ILE A 225 22.28 10.69 -18.03
C ILE A 225 20.92 11.21 -18.49
N LEU A 226 20.88 11.82 -19.67
CA LEU A 226 19.67 12.34 -20.30
C LEU A 226 19.34 11.46 -21.51
N VAL A 227 18.23 10.74 -21.40
CA VAL A 227 17.72 9.91 -22.49
C VAL A 227 16.76 10.74 -23.30
N LYS A 228 17.00 10.84 -24.61
CA LYS A 228 16.12 11.58 -25.51
C LYS A 228 14.80 10.83 -25.68
N ALA A 229 13.72 11.57 -25.94
CA ALA A 229 12.42 11.01 -26.28
C ALA A 229 11.99 11.51 -27.66
N THR A 230 11.46 10.61 -28.48
CA THR A 230 10.81 10.93 -29.74
C THR A 230 9.32 10.64 -29.62
N VAL A 231 8.49 11.64 -29.87
CA VAL A 231 7.03 11.52 -29.77
C VAL A 231 6.43 11.27 -31.15
N HIS A 232 5.62 10.22 -31.26
CA HIS A 232 4.86 9.85 -32.44
C HIS A 232 3.36 9.99 -32.10
N GLN A 233 2.67 10.90 -32.79
CA GLN A 233 1.21 11.03 -32.68
C GLN A 233 0.53 9.98 -33.57
N ILE A 234 -0.44 9.26 -33.00
CA ILE A 234 -1.16 8.17 -33.67
C ILE A 234 -2.66 8.38 -33.50
N GLY A 235 -3.39 8.37 -34.63
CA GLY A 235 -4.84 8.60 -34.66
C GLY A 235 -5.21 10.07 -34.51
N ASP A 236 -6.52 10.32 -34.52
CA ASP A 236 -7.07 11.68 -34.40
C ASP A 236 -6.99 12.15 -32.94
N SER A 237 -6.17 13.16 -32.69
CA SER A 237 -6.22 13.97 -31.48
C SER A 237 -7.08 15.19 -31.79
N ILE A 238 -8.27 15.25 -31.22
CA ILE A 238 -9.12 16.44 -31.32
C ILE A 238 -8.65 17.35 -30.20
N GLU A 239 -7.68 18.23 -30.44
CA GLU A 239 -7.42 19.32 -29.49
C GLU A 239 -8.74 20.11 -29.33
N PRO A 240 -9.40 20.10 -28.15
CA PRO A 240 -10.64 20.84 -28.01
C PRO A 240 -10.37 22.34 -28.14
N GLU A 241 -11.23 23.06 -28.87
CA GLU A 241 -11.23 24.52 -29.01
C GLU A 241 -11.46 25.28 -27.69
N ILE A 242 -11.68 24.58 -26.58
CA ILE A 242 -11.66 25.20 -25.26
C ILE A 242 -10.19 25.46 -24.95
N ALA A 243 -9.81 26.74 -24.97
CA ALA A 243 -8.55 27.24 -24.42
C ALA A 243 -8.49 26.90 -22.92
N VAL A 244 -8.20 25.64 -22.59
CA VAL A 244 -7.91 25.24 -21.22
C VAL A 244 -6.49 25.71 -20.94
N VAL A 245 -6.47 26.84 -20.23
CA VAL A 245 -5.39 27.44 -19.45
C VAL A 245 -4.21 26.50 -19.20
N ASN A 246 -2.99 27.02 -19.44
CA ASN A 246 -1.69 26.37 -19.22
C ASN A 246 -1.73 25.32 -18.10
N SER A 247 -1.31 24.09 -18.41
CA SER A 247 -1.27 22.96 -17.47
C SER A 247 -0.47 23.22 -16.19
N ASP A 248 0.35 24.27 -16.17
CA ASP A 248 1.21 24.66 -15.05
C ASP A 248 0.47 25.42 -13.93
N GLU A 249 -0.77 25.88 -14.14
CA GLU A 249 -1.55 26.63 -13.13
C GLU A 249 -2.48 25.75 -12.28
N ILE A 250 -2.67 24.47 -12.63
CA ILE A 250 -3.52 23.53 -11.88
C ILE A 250 -2.65 22.43 -11.27
N ASP A 251 -2.65 22.31 -9.95
CA ASP A 251 -2.12 21.14 -9.21
C ASP A 251 -3.01 19.91 -9.48
N ASP A 252 -2.98 19.39 -10.72
CA ASP A 252 -3.73 18.21 -11.14
C ASP A 252 -2.94 16.93 -10.80
N VAL A 253 -3.48 16.16 -9.85
CA VAL A 253 -2.91 14.88 -9.44
C VAL A 253 -3.62 13.75 -10.17
N TYR A 254 -2.95 13.21 -11.19
CA TYR A 254 -3.45 12.06 -11.97
C TYR A 254 -3.48 10.75 -11.18
N PHE A 255 -2.65 10.63 -10.15
CA PHE A 255 -2.62 9.45 -9.30
C PHE A 255 -3.83 9.47 -8.36
N PRO A 256 -4.63 8.39 -8.30
CA PRO A 256 -5.66 8.26 -7.28
C PRO A 256 -5.06 8.52 -5.90
N GLN A 257 -5.71 9.38 -5.12
CA GLN A 257 -5.28 9.76 -3.77
C GLN A 257 -6.15 9.10 -2.71
N PRO A 258 -5.57 8.72 -1.55
CA PRO A 258 -6.34 8.20 -0.43
C PRO A 258 -7.27 9.29 0.12
N SER A 259 -8.50 8.89 0.50
CA SER A 259 -9.38 9.74 1.28
C SER A 259 -9.11 9.56 2.77
N TRP A 260 -8.68 10.60 3.47
CA TRP A 260 -8.40 10.49 4.91
C TRP A 260 -9.55 10.97 5.80
N GLY A 261 -10.41 11.85 5.28
CA GLY A 261 -11.33 12.65 6.09
C GLY A 261 -10.60 13.68 6.96
N PRO A 262 -11.35 14.57 7.63
CA PRO A 262 -10.77 15.52 8.57
C PRO A 262 -10.26 14.80 9.82
N ARG A 263 -9.24 15.39 10.46
CA ARG A 263 -8.82 14.94 11.79
C ARG A 263 -9.96 15.17 12.78
N ILE A 264 -10.39 14.10 13.46
CA ILE A 264 -11.51 14.12 14.40
C ILE A 264 -11.03 14.48 15.81
N SER A 265 -9.87 13.97 16.21
CA SER A 265 -9.34 14.22 17.56
C SER A 265 -8.86 15.65 17.75
N THR A 266 -9.26 16.23 18.89
CA THR A 266 -8.68 17.48 19.39
C THR A 266 -7.27 17.24 19.95
N ASP A 267 -6.47 18.30 20.07
CA ASP A 267 -5.14 18.26 20.69
C ASP A 267 -5.25 18.05 22.21
N ARG A 268 -5.47 16.79 22.61
CA ARG A 268 -5.48 16.33 24.00
C ARG A 268 -4.62 15.09 24.16
N GLU A 269 -4.25 14.75 25.39
CA GLU A 269 -3.59 13.46 25.66
C GLU A 269 -4.59 12.29 25.63
N PRO A 270 -4.17 11.08 25.20
CA PRO A 270 -4.97 9.86 25.31
C PRO A 270 -5.25 9.49 26.77
N THR A 271 -6.46 8.99 27.04
CA THR A 271 -6.81 8.37 28.33
C THR A 271 -6.22 6.95 28.44
N GLY A 272 -6.42 6.26 29.57
CA GLY A 272 -5.81 4.94 29.82
C GLY A 272 -6.14 3.88 28.76
N ASP A 273 -7.39 3.87 28.28
CA ASP A 273 -7.89 2.92 27.27
C ASP A 273 -7.76 3.42 25.82
N GLU A 274 -7.12 4.59 25.65
CA GLU A 274 -6.87 5.21 24.36
C GLU A 274 -5.36 5.21 24.05
N VAL A 275 -5.06 5.35 22.77
CA VAL A 275 -3.70 5.52 22.26
C VAL A 275 -3.75 6.36 21.01
N GLU A 276 -2.66 7.08 20.77
CA GLU A 276 -2.45 7.78 19.52
C GLU A 276 -2.03 6.78 18.44
N ALA A 277 -2.74 6.75 17.32
CA ALA A 277 -2.48 5.83 16.22
C ALA A 277 -2.69 6.50 14.87
N ARG A 278 -1.99 6.02 13.84
CA ARG A 278 -2.16 6.47 12.46
C ARG A 278 -2.96 5.46 11.66
N LYS A 279 -3.88 5.95 10.83
CA LYS A 279 -4.62 5.10 9.90
C LYS A 279 -3.69 4.62 8.79
N ILE A 280 -3.65 3.32 8.57
CA ILE A 280 -2.95 2.68 7.46
C ILE A 280 -4.00 2.07 6.56
N LEU A 281 -4.00 2.44 5.29
CA LEU A 281 -4.85 1.82 4.30
C LEU A 281 -4.16 0.61 3.71
N LEU A 282 -4.91 -0.47 3.59
CA LEU A 282 -4.47 -1.78 3.14
C LEU A 282 -5.21 -2.16 1.86
N ALA A 283 -4.53 -2.94 1.02
CA ALA A 283 -5.14 -3.51 -0.16
C ALA A 283 -6.29 -4.45 0.20
N GLY A 284 -7.25 -4.59 -0.72
CA GLY A 284 -8.48 -5.37 -0.49
C GLY A 284 -9.54 -4.61 0.32
N GLY A 285 -9.51 -3.27 0.31
CA GLY A 285 -10.54 -2.43 0.95
C GLY A 285 -10.53 -2.50 2.47
N GLN A 286 -9.34 -2.58 3.06
CA GLN A 286 -9.17 -2.66 4.51
C GLN A 286 -8.33 -1.49 5.04
N ALA A 287 -8.42 -1.24 6.33
CA ALA A 287 -7.54 -0.33 7.04
C ALA A 287 -7.20 -0.90 8.42
N LEU A 288 -6.17 -0.35 9.06
CA LEU A 288 -5.91 -0.54 10.47
C LEU A 288 -5.48 0.78 11.13
N TRP A 289 -5.69 0.88 12.43
CA TRP A 289 -5.03 1.89 13.26
C TRP A 289 -3.71 1.33 13.75
N LEU A 290 -2.59 1.99 13.45
CA LEU A 290 -1.25 1.59 13.88
C LEU A 290 -0.74 2.56 14.94
N ASP A 291 -0.58 2.09 16.17
CA ASP A 291 0.06 2.82 17.28
C ASP A 291 1.57 2.98 17.06
N ASP A 292 2.25 3.62 18.01
CA ASP A 292 3.70 3.87 18.06
C ASP A 292 4.54 2.68 18.60
N GLY A 293 3.95 1.50 18.77
CA GLY A 293 4.65 0.36 19.38
C GLY A 293 5.83 -0.16 18.56
N ASP A 294 6.75 -0.90 19.17
CA ASP A 294 8.07 -1.24 18.58
C ASP A 294 8.02 -1.88 17.18
N ARG A 295 7.17 -2.90 16.99
CA ARG A 295 7.17 -3.74 15.77
C ARG A 295 5.81 -4.33 15.45
N ILE A 296 5.60 -4.66 14.18
CA ILE A 296 4.42 -5.33 13.65
C ILE A 296 4.85 -6.51 12.77
N ARG A 297 4.05 -7.59 12.72
CA ARG A 297 4.39 -8.74 11.88
C ARG A 297 4.25 -8.38 10.41
N SER A 298 5.27 -8.74 9.63
CA SER A 298 5.34 -8.47 8.20
C SER A 298 5.67 -9.73 7.41
N MET A 299 5.41 -9.66 6.10
CA MET A 299 5.85 -10.64 5.13
C MET A 299 6.68 -9.92 4.05
N ASP A 300 7.77 -10.52 3.60
CA ASP A 300 8.48 -10.10 2.39
C ASP A 300 8.43 -11.25 1.37
N PRO A 301 7.65 -11.12 0.28
CA PRO A 301 7.53 -12.17 -0.73
C PRO A 301 8.84 -12.40 -1.51
N LYS A 302 9.80 -11.46 -1.46
CA LYS A 302 11.10 -11.58 -2.13
C LYS A 302 12.11 -12.41 -1.35
N GLN A 303 11.87 -12.66 -0.07
CA GLN A 303 12.75 -13.49 0.76
C GLN A 303 12.61 -14.98 0.38
N PRO A 304 13.69 -15.76 0.58
CA PRO A 304 13.62 -17.20 0.40
C PRO A 304 12.68 -17.85 1.41
N GLU A 305 12.19 -19.03 1.05
CA GLU A 305 11.28 -19.83 1.89
C GLU A 305 11.83 -20.03 3.30
N GLY A 306 10.95 -19.92 4.31
CA GLY A 306 11.31 -20.03 5.72
C GLY A 306 11.82 -18.74 6.35
N THR A 307 12.00 -17.68 5.57
CA THR A 307 12.43 -16.35 6.06
C THR A 307 11.51 -15.21 5.63
N ARG A 308 10.38 -15.50 4.98
CA ARG A 308 9.44 -14.51 4.45
C ARG A 308 8.66 -13.81 5.54
N ILE A 309 8.31 -14.50 6.62
CA ILE A 309 7.57 -13.97 7.76
C ILE A 309 8.55 -13.43 8.79
N GLY A 310 8.37 -12.17 9.16
CA GLY A 310 9.25 -11.46 10.08
C GLY A 310 8.50 -10.42 10.91
N TYR A 311 9.26 -9.46 11.41
CA TYR A 311 8.73 -8.26 12.06
C TYR A 311 9.36 -7.04 11.40
N GLU A 312 8.53 -6.05 11.10
CA GLU A 312 8.95 -4.73 10.66
C GLU A 312 8.86 -3.76 11.84
N ALA A 313 9.77 -2.81 11.92
CA ALA A 313 9.62 -1.70 12.86
C ALA A 313 8.39 -0.87 12.45
N VAL A 314 7.58 -0.42 13.40
CA VAL A 314 6.38 0.38 13.05
C VAL A 314 6.75 1.66 12.29
N SER A 315 7.88 2.27 12.63
CA SER A 315 8.43 3.41 11.89
C SER A 315 8.81 3.08 10.44
N GLY A 316 9.16 1.82 10.15
CA GLY A 316 9.52 1.31 8.83
C GLY A 316 8.33 0.92 7.95
N VAL A 317 7.10 0.99 8.47
CA VAL A 317 5.89 0.70 7.69
C VAL A 317 5.62 1.84 6.69
N VAL A 318 5.73 1.50 5.41
CA VAL A 318 5.56 2.39 4.25
C VAL A 318 4.67 1.74 3.19
N PRO A 319 4.12 2.50 2.22
CA PRO A 319 3.46 1.91 1.06
C PRO A 319 4.32 0.82 0.39
N GLY A 320 3.73 -0.33 0.12
CA GLY A 320 4.40 -1.53 -0.39
C GLY A 320 4.82 -2.55 0.68
N THR A 321 4.86 -2.19 1.97
CA THR A 321 5.08 -3.17 3.05
C THR A 321 3.91 -4.15 3.13
N TYR A 322 4.14 -5.45 3.23
CA TYR A 322 3.07 -6.43 3.49
C TYR A 322 2.98 -6.73 4.98
N LEU A 323 1.81 -6.48 5.56
CA LEU A 323 1.52 -6.73 6.97
C LEU A 323 0.76 -8.04 7.12
N VAL A 324 1.11 -8.81 8.15
CA VAL A 324 0.42 -10.06 8.50
C VAL A 324 -0.46 -9.78 9.69
N LEU A 325 -1.78 -9.79 9.48
CA LEU A 325 -2.78 -9.34 10.42
C LEU A 325 -3.77 -10.47 10.73
N ARG A 326 -4.40 -10.40 11.90
CA ARG A 326 -5.48 -11.29 12.30
C ARG A 326 -6.81 -10.55 12.19
N GLN A 327 -7.79 -11.13 11.51
CA GLN A 327 -9.13 -10.55 11.45
C GLN A 327 -9.84 -10.63 12.80
N GLY A 328 -10.60 -9.58 13.13
CA GLY A 328 -11.48 -9.51 14.32
C GLY A 328 -10.78 -9.19 15.65
N GLU A 329 -9.49 -9.53 15.81
CA GLU A 329 -8.76 -9.28 17.06
C GLU A 329 -7.25 -9.17 16.86
N THR A 330 -6.56 -8.48 17.77
CA THR A 330 -5.10 -8.45 17.78
C THR A 330 -4.49 -9.83 17.96
N GLU A 331 -3.33 -10.06 17.35
CA GLU A 331 -2.55 -11.29 17.55
C GLU A 331 -2.15 -11.48 19.03
N ARG A 332 -1.82 -10.37 19.72
CA ARG A 332 -1.31 -10.39 21.10
C ARG A 332 -2.26 -11.06 22.09
N GLY A 333 -3.58 -10.89 21.91
CA GLY A 333 -4.61 -11.54 22.72
C GLY A 333 -4.57 -13.07 22.57
N ALA A 334 -4.72 -13.56 21.34
CA ALA A 334 -4.67 -15.00 21.06
C ALA A 334 -3.32 -15.63 21.47
N MET A 335 -2.21 -14.91 21.29
CA MET A 335 -0.89 -15.35 21.76
C MET A 335 -0.85 -15.57 23.27
N TYR A 336 -1.43 -14.65 24.04
CA TYR A 336 -1.51 -14.76 25.49
C TYR A 336 -2.38 -15.95 25.90
N ASP A 337 -3.58 -16.08 25.33
CA ASP A 337 -4.53 -17.13 25.70
C ASP A 337 -3.98 -18.52 25.39
N GLN A 338 -3.29 -18.68 24.26
CA GLN A 338 -2.61 -19.93 23.92
C GLN A 338 -1.41 -20.22 24.81
N ALA A 339 -0.62 -19.20 25.18
CA ALA A 339 0.47 -19.39 26.11
C ALA A 339 -0.06 -19.86 27.47
N VAL A 340 -1.19 -19.32 27.94
CA VAL A 340 -1.87 -19.76 29.15
C VAL A 340 -2.37 -21.20 29.01
N ALA A 341 -3.03 -21.55 27.91
CA ALA A 341 -3.50 -22.92 27.65
C ALA A 341 -2.34 -23.94 27.63
N ALA A 342 -1.23 -23.59 26.99
CA ALA A 342 -0.03 -24.44 26.90
C ALA A 342 0.67 -24.65 28.25
N LEU A 343 0.44 -23.80 29.25
CA LEU A 343 0.99 -23.95 30.60
C LEU A 343 0.24 -24.99 31.44
N GLY A 344 -0.92 -25.47 30.98
CA GLY A 344 -1.69 -26.54 31.62
C GLY A 344 -1.96 -26.30 33.10
N GLY A 345 -1.67 -27.28 33.95
CA GLY A 345 -1.91 -27.19 35.40
C GLY A 345 -1.18 -26.05 36.14
N ARG A 346 -0.16 -25.43 35.53
CA ARG A 346 0.55 -24.27 36.12
C ARG A 346 -0.14 -22.93 35.85
N ALA A 347 -1.06 -22.89 34.89
CA ALA A 347 -1.70 -21.66 34.43
C ALA A 347 -2.42 -20.88 35.55
N PRO A 348 -3.24 -21.50 36.44
CA PRO A 348 -3.98 -20.74 37.46
C PRO A 348 -3.08 -19.94 38.40
N GLY A 349 -1.98 -20.54 38.87
CA GLY A 349 -1.02 -19.87 39.76
C GLY A 349 -0.29 -18.71 39.06
N ILE A 350 0.05 -18.87 37.78
CA ILE A 350 0.69 -17.82 36.99
C ILE A 350 -0.28 -16.65 36.74
N VAL A 351 -1.51 -16.94 36.31
CA VAL A 351 -2.56 -15.94 36.08
C VAL A 351 -2.89 -15.18 37.36
N ALA A 352 -2.98 -15.86 38.50
CA ALA A 352 -3.24 -15.22 39.79
C ALA A 352 -2.14 -14.23 40.19
N THR A 353 -0.86 -14.63 40.05
CA THR A 353 0.25 -13.69 40.32
C THR A 353 0.25 -12.51 39.36
N GLN A 354 -0.07 -12.74 38.08
CA GLN A 354 -0.18 -11.69 37.07
C GLN A 354 -1.29 -10.68 37.38
N ALA A 355 -2.48 -11.15 37.74
CA ALA A 355 -3.58 -10.29 38.14
C ALA A 355 -3.23 -9.45 39.38
N ARG A 356 -2.59 -10.06 40.38
CA ARG A 356 -2.28 -9.40 41.66
C ARG A 356 -1.33 -8.22 41.52
N TRP A 357 -0.17 -8.40 40.86
CA TRP A 357 0.79 -7.30 40.74
C TRP A 357 0.27 -6.18 39.84
N LYS A 358 -0.54 -6.50 38.82
CA LYS A 358 -1.19 -5.51 37.95
C LYS A 358 -2.27 -4.72 38.66
N ALA A 359 -3.07 -5.37 39.52
CA ALA A 359 -4.04 -4.68 40.36
C ALA A 359 -3.36 -3.65 41.27
N ARG A 360 -2.26 -4.04 41.93
CA ARG A 360 -1.45 -3.12 42.76
C ARG A 360 -0.87 -1.97 41.96
N LEU A 361 -0.42 -2.23 40.73
CA LEU A 361 0.06 -1.17 39.85
C LEU A 361 -1.07 -0.19 39.50
N ALA A 362 -2.25 -0.70 39.14
CA ALA A 362 -3.41 0.13 38.82
C ALA A 362 -3.87 0.97 40.03
N GLU A 363 -3.96 0.36 41.22
CA GLU A 363 -4.27 1.06 42.48
C GLU A 363 -3.26 2.18 42.76
N ARG A 364 -1.97 1.89 42.64
CA ARG A 364 -0.93 2.90 42.88
C ARG A 364 -0.99 4.02 41.85
N LEU A 365 -1.17 3.70 40.57
CA LEU A 365 -1.35 4.71 39.52
C LEU A 365 -2.58 5.59 39.75
N ALA A 366 -3.66 5.04 40.31
CA ALA A 366 -4.84 5.82 40.69
C ALA A 366 -4.57 6.76 41.88
N CYS A 367 -3.71 6.36 42.83
CA CYS A 367 -3.37 7.18 44.00
C CYS A 367 -2.41 8.35 43.70
N ILE A 368 -1.30 8.10 42.99
CA ILE A 368 -0.24 9.11 42.79
C ILE A 368 -0.22 9.71 41.39
N GLY A 369 -1.01 9.17 40.46
CA GLY A 369 -1.00 9.58 39.07
C GLY A 369 0.22 9.05 38.30
N SER A 370 0.10 8.97 36.97
CA SER A 370 1.11 8.31 36.15
C SER A 370 2.40 9.10 35.99
N ARG A 371 2.34 10.43 35.99
CA ARG A 371 3.54 11.29 35.88
C ARG A 371 4.47 11.10 37.08
N GLN A 372 3.91 11.18 38.28
CA GLN A 372 4.68 10.92 39.49
C GLN A 372 5.21 9.49 39.55
N ALA A 373 4.42 8.50 39.11
CA ALA A 373 4.89 7.12 39.02
C ALA A 373 6.08 6.95 38.04
N MET A 374 6.06 7.65 36.90
CA MET A 374 7.19 7.69 35.96
C MET A 374 8.44 8.28 36.61
N ASP A 375 8.31 9.44 37.28
CA ASP A 375 9.42 10.11 37.96
C ASP A 375 9.99 9.29 39.14
N GLU A 376 9.15 8.52 39.85
CA GLU A 376 9.59 7.60 40.90
C GLU A 376 10.36 6.41 40.33
N LEU A 377 9.85 5.78 39.27
CA LEU A 377 10.49 4.63 38.64
C LEU A 377 11.80 5.01 37.93
N GLU A 378 11.86 6.19 37.31
CA GLU A 378 13.08 6.74 36.72
C GLU A 378 14.18 6.91 37.78
N ARG A 379 13.85 7.51 38.94
CA ARG A 379 14.78 7.65 40.07
C ARG A 379 15.26 6.32 40.63
N LEU A 380 14.44 5.27 40.56
CA LEU A 380 14.80 3.90 40.93
C LEU A 380 15.60 3.17 39.84
N GLY A 381 15.91 3.83 38.73
CA GLY A 381 16.76 3.30 37.65
C GLY A 381 16.03 2.39 36.66
N VAL A 382 14.70 2.36 36.66
CA VAL A 382 13.90 1.64 35.66
C VAL A 382 14.06 2.36 34.33
N ARG A 383 14.60 1.72 33.30
CA ARG A 383 14.81 2.36 31.98
C ARG A 383 13.51 2.49 31.19
N SER A 384 12.59 1.56 31.43
CA SER A 384 11.34 1.46 30.67
C SER A 384 10.18 2.23 31.35
N PHE A 385 10.49 3.22 32.18
CA PHE A 385 9.54 3.90 33.09
C PHE A 385 8.36 4.55 32.35
N GLY A 386 8.59 5.07 31.13
CA GLY A 386 7.53 5.64 30.29
C GLY A 386 6.40 4.66 29.91
N GLN A 387 6.62 3.35 30.07
CA GLN A 387 5.62 2.32 29.79
C GLN A 387 4.75 1.95 31.00
N VAL A 388 4.87 2.65 32.15
CA VAL A 388 4.19 2.26 33.40
C VAL A 388 2.68 2.09 33.24
N ARG A 389 2.03 2.93 32.42
CA ARG A 389 0.59 2.80 32.11
C ARG A 389 0.29 1.53 31.31
N ALA A 390 1.14 1.19 30.34
CA ALA A 390 0.91 0.02 29.49
C ALA A 390 1.03 -1.30 30.26
N TRP A 391 1.73 -1.34 31.39
CA TRP A 391 1.91 -2.54 32.19
C TRP A 391 0.67 -2.98 32.97
N THR A 392 -0.35 -2.12 33.09
CA THR A 392 -1.66 -2.51 33.63
C THR A 392 -2.45 -3.39 32.65
N ASP A 393 -2.15 -3.34 31.35
CA ASP A 393 -2.80 -4.17 30.33
C ASP A 393 -2.60 -5.66 30.66
N ARG A 394 -3.70 -6.40 30.77
CA ARG A 394 -3.73 -7.84 31.02
C ARG A 394 -2.82 -8.63 30.07
N ARG A 395 -2.70 -8.21 28.81
CA ARG A 395 -1.95 -8.89 27.73
C ARG A 395 -0.46 -8.58 27.73
N LEU A 396 0.01 -7.57 28.48
CA LEU A 396 1.42 -7.25 28.63
C LEU A 396 2.00 -7.92 29.89
N VAL A 397 2.82 -8.96 29.74
CA VAL A 397 3.21 -9.85 30.87
C VAL A 397 4.09 -9.19 31.92
N CYS A 398 5.11 -8.44 31.51
CA CYS A 398 6.05 -7.74 32.39
C CYS A 398 6.96 -6.83 31.54
N PRO A 399 7.72 -5.91 32.16
CA PRO A 399 8.82 -5.21 31.50
C PRO A 399 9.76 -6.16 30.75
N GLN A 400 10.30 -5.71 29.61
CA GLN A 400 11.24 -6.52 28.82
C GLN A 400 12.53 -6.79 29.58
N ARG A 401 13.01 -5.81 30.36
CA ARG A 401 14.21 -5.92 31.18
C ARG A 401 13.88 -6.57 32.52
N ASP A 402 14.58 -7.65 32.82
CA ASP A 402 14.40 -8.43 34.05
C ASP A 402 14.70 -7.61 35.31
N ALA A 403 15.70 -6.73 35.25
CA ALA A 403 16.05 -5.80 36.33
C ALA A 403 14.92 -4.79 36.60
N ASP A 404 14.35 -4.20 35.53
CA ASP A 404 13.24 -3.24 35.62
C ASP A 404 12.02 -3.90 36.30
N PHE A 405 11.74 -5.18 36.00
CA PHE A 405 10.62 -5.88 36.63
C PHE A 405 10.85 -6.17 38.11
N ALA A 406 12.08 -6.53 38.50
CA ALA A 406 12.41 -6.75 39.90
C ALA A 406 12.24 -5.47 40.74
N VAL A 407 12.72 -4.33 40.22
CA VAL A 407 12.54 -3.01 40.85
C VAL A 407 11.06 -2.63 40.92
N LEU A 408 10.29 -2.90 39.85
CA LEU A 408 8.85 -2.65 39.85
C LEU A 408 8.12 -3.45 40.94
N LEU A 409 8.44 -4.74 41.11
CA LEU A 409 7.80 -5.57 42.14
C LEU A 409 8.13 -5.07 43.55
N ASP A 410 9.38 -4.69 43.79
CA ASP A 410 9.81 -4.10 45.07
C ASP A 410 9.09 -2.77 45.34
N TRP A 411 9.03 -1.89 44.35
CA TRP A 411 8.29 -0.64 44.43
C TRP A 411 6.80 -0.84 44.75
N LEU A 412 6.17 -1.90 44.21
CA LEU A 412 4.77 -2.28 44.49
C LEU A 412 4.58 -3.06 45.81
N GLY A 413 5.67 -3.35 46.55
CA GLY A 413 5.65 -4.20 47.75
C GLY A 413 5.16 -5.62 47.48
N GLU A 414 5.30 -6.11 46.24
CA GLU A 414 4.83 -7.41 45.78
C GLU A 414 5.95 -8.45 45.94
N PRO A 415 5.68 -9.63 46.54
CA PRO A 415 6.68 -10.66 46.72
C PRO A 415 7.32 -11.08 45.39
N SER A 416 8.65 -10.99 45.29
CA SER A 416 9.40 -11.36 44.08
C SER A 416 9.21 -12.83 43.71
N ARG A 417 9.03 -13.73 44.68
CA ARG A 417 8.67 -15.13 44.48
C ARG A 417 7.24 -15.38 44.98
N PRO A 418 6.37 -16.08 44.20
CA PRO A 418 6.62 -16.69 42.89
C PRO A 418 6.44 -15.75 41.68
N THR A 419 6.06 -14.48 41.90
CA THR A 419 5.60 -13.55 40.86
C THR A 419 6.60 -13.37 39.70
N TYR A 420 7.88 -13.17 40.00
CA TYR A 420 8.93 -13.04 39.00
C TYR A 420 9.07 -14.31 38.14
N GLY A 421 9.22 -15.48 38.78
CA GLY A 421 9.39 -16.75 38.07
C GLY A 421 8.18 -17.09 37.19
N ASN A 422 6.98 -16.77 37.65
CA ASN A 422 5.74 -16.95 36.89
C ASN A 422 5.68 -16.04 35.66
N ALA A 423 6.04 -14.77 35.78
CA ALA A 423 6.08 -13.83 34.66
C ALA A 423 7.09 -14.25 33.59
N ILE A 424 8.30 -14.66 33.99
CA ILE A 424 9.33 -15.16 33.05
C ILE A 424 8.86 -16.44 32.35
N THR A 425 8.21 -17.34 33.07
CA THR A 425 7.63 -18.57 32.51
C THR A 425 6.56 -18.24 31.46
N LEU A 426 5.65 -17.31 31.76
CA LEU A 426 4.62 -16.88 30.81
C LEU A 426 5.22 -16.18 29.59
N ARG A 427 6.19 -15.29 29.78
CA ARG A 427 6.90 -14.61 28.68
C ARG A 427 7.56 -15.60 27.72
N ARG A 428 8.23 -16.64 28.25
CA ARG A 428 8.81 -17.72 27.44
C ARG A 428 7.75 -18.53 26.70
N ALA A 429 6.61 -18.82 27.32
CA ALA A 429 5.50 -19.51 26.67
C ALA A 429 4.92 -18.69 25.51
N ILE A 430 4.78 -17.37 25.66
CA ILE A 430 4.37 -16.46 24.58
C ILE A 430 5.38 -16.46 23.43
N TYR A 431 6.68 -16.38 23.73
CA TYR A 431 7.71 -16.43 22.68
C TYR A 431 7.71 -17.75 21.92
N ARG A 432 7.52 -18.87 22.62
CA ARG A 432 7.39 -20.19 21.99
C ARG A 432 6.17 -20.21 21.07
N ALA A 433 5.01 -19.81 21.57
CA ALA A 433 3.79 -19.76 20.77
C ALA A 433 3.97 -18.84 19.53
N SER A 434 4.71 -17.73 19.65
CA SER A 434 4.94 -16.80 18.53
C SER A 434 5.85 -17.43 17.47
N ALA A 435 6.87 -18.16 17.91
CA ALA A 435 7.75 -18.93 17.02
C ALA A 435 6.98 -20.08 16.32
N ASP A 436 6.05 -20.72 17.03
CA ASP A 436 5.20 -21.76 16.46
C ASP A 436 4.27 -21.18 15.37
N LEU A 437 3.61 -20.06 15.67
CA LEU A 437 2.76 -19.35 14.72
C LEU A 437 3.55 -18.88 13.49
N ARG A 438 4.78 -18.38 13.66
CA ARG A 438 5.66 -18.04 12.53
C ARG A 438 5.90 -19.24 11.62
N ARG A 439 6.19 -20.42 12.18
CA ARG A 439 6.41 -21.65 11.39
C ARG A 439 5.15 -22.10 10.65
N GLU A 440 3.99 -21.97 11.29
CA GLU A 440 2.70 -22.27 10.66
C GLU A 440 2.39 -21.31 9.51
N LEU A 441 2.61 -20.00 9.70
CA LEU A 441 2.45 -18.98 8.66
C LEU A 441 3.39 -19.22 7.48
N GLU A 442 4.66 -19.54 7.71
CA GLU A 442 5.61 -19.93 6.64
C GLU A 442 5.12 -21.15 5.86
N THR A 443 4.57 -22.15 6.58
CA THR A 443 4.03 -23.36 5.96
C THR A 443 2.79 -23.06 5.11
N ALA A 444 1.93 -22.13 5.58
CA ALA A 444 0.76 -21.67 4.84
C ALA A 444 1.19 -20.91 3.59
N VAL A 445 2.06 -19.91 3.72
CA VAL A 445 2.58 -19.10 2.59
C VAL A 445 3.25 -19.97 1.53
N ARG A 446 4.00 -21.02 1.92
CA ARG A 446 4.61 -21.96 0.97
C ARG A 446 3.59 -22.67 0.07
N LYS A 447 2.37 -22.91 0.57
CA LYS A 447 1.31 -23.58 -0.19
C LYS A 447 0.51 -22.63 -1.06
N THR A 448 0.72 -21.32 -0.93
CA THR A 448 -0.08 -20.29 -1.58
C THR A 448 0.64 -19.71 -2.79
N ASP A 449 -0.13 -19.37 -3.84
CA ASP A 449 0.41 -18.65 -4.99
C ASP A 449 0.62 -17.16 -4.65
N LEU A 450 1.88 -16.75 -4.54
CA LEU A 450 2.25 -15.35 -4.26
C LEU A 450 1.86 -14.38 -5.39
N ARG A 451 1.56 -14.87 -6.59
CA ARG A 451 1.04 -14.03 -7.68
C ARG A 451 -0.31 -13.42 -7.34
N VAL A 452 -1.11 -14.11 -6.50
CA VAL A 452 -2.37 -13.58 -5.98
C VAL A 452 -2.11 -12.36 -5.10
N LEU A 453 -1.09 -12.42 -4.24
CA LEU A 453 -0.70 -11.31 -3.37
C LEU A 453 -0.20 -10.11 -4.18
N GLU A 454 0.55 -10.34 -5.26
CA GLU A 454 1.00 -9.24 -6.13
C GLU A 454 -0.15 -8.60 -6.92
N ARG A 455 -1.09 -9.42 -7.39
CA ARG A 455 -2.27 -8.99 -8.15
C ARG A 455 -3.24 -8.20 -7.28
N ASP A 456 -3.68 -8.81 -6.18
CA ASP A 456 -4.78 -8.31 -5.37
C ASP A 456 -4.29 -7.46 -4.19
N GLY A 457 -2.97 -7.49 -3.90
CA GLY A 457 -2.38 -6.86 -2.73
C GLY A 457 -2.76 -7.52 -1.41
N THR A 458 -3.63 -8.53 -1.42
CA THR A 458 -4.16 -9.22 -0.25
C THR A 458 -4.13 -10.73 -0.43
N LEU A 459 -3.95 -11.46 0.67
CA LEU A 459 -3.91 -12.91 0.69
C LEU A 459 -4.48 -13.42 2.00
N HIS A 460 -5.42 -14.37 1.93
CA HIS A 460 -5.94 -15.06 3.10
C HIS A 460 -5.10 -16.30 3.40
N LEU A 461 -4.70 -16.47 4.66
CA LEU A 461 -3.93 -17.61 5.15
C LEU A 461 -4.82 -18.43 6.07
N ASP A 462 -5.24 -19.59 5.58
CA ASP A 462 -5.99 -20.56 6.38
C ASP A 462 -5.05 -21.33 7.30
N LEU A 463 -5.09 -21.00 8.58
CA LEU A 463 -4.41 -21.74 9.63
C LEU A 463 -5.37 -22.74 10.27
N PRO A 464 -4.98 -24.02 10.43
CA PRO A 464 -5.83 -25.04 11.07
C PRO A 464 -6.00 -24.84 12.58
N ARG A 465 -5.37 -23.80 13.15
CA ARG A 465 -5.27 -23.57 14.59
C ARG A 465 -6.41 -22.70 15.12
N GLU A 466 -7.11 -23.18 16.14
CA GLU A 466 -8.14 -22.40 16.84
C GLU A 466 -7.54 -21.13 17.45
N GLY A 467 -8.28 -20.03 17.32
CA GLY A 467 -7.83 -18.69 17.73
C GLY A 467 -7.02 -17.93 16.67
N PHE A 468 -6.53 -18.56 15.60
CA PHE A 468 -5.83 -17.88 14.49
C PHE A 468 -6.48 -18.09 13.12
N ARG A 469 -7.77 -18.41 13.08
CA ARG A 469 -8.53 -18.39 11.83
C ARG A 469 -8.64 -16.94 11.33
N GLY A 470 -8.61 -16.74 10.01
CA GLY A 470 -8.69 -15.41 9.40
C GLY A 470 -7.40 -14.60 9.49
N MET A 471 -6.23 -15.25 9.37
CA MET A 471 -5.00 -14.51 9.13
C MET A 471 -5.01 -13.99 7.69
N ILE A 472 -4.61 -12.74 7.53
CA ILE A 472 -4.50 -12.09 6.24
C ILE A 472 -3.11 -11.48 6.09
N VAL A 473 -2.66 -11.41 4.85
CA VAL A 473 -1.51 -10.61 4.44
C VAL A 473 -2.05 -9.51 3.56
N ALA A 474 -1.79 -8.26 3.90
CA ALA A 474 -2.27 -7.13 3.11
C ALA A 474 -1.15 -6.12 2.90
N ARG A 475 -1.01 -5.65 1.66
CA ARG A 475 -0.09 -4.61 1.26
C ARG A 475 -0.56 -3.27 1.80
N VAL A 476 0.34 -2.51 2.40
CA VAL A 476 0.10 -1.10 2.73
C VAL A 476 0.02 -0.30 1.46
N VAL A 477 -1.10 0.39 1.27
CA VAL A 477 -1.36 1.22 0.08
C VAL A 477 -1.08 2.68 0.40
N ALA A 478 -1.47 3.15 1.59
CA ALA A 478 -1.22 4.50 2.02
C ALA A 478 -1.13 4.63 3.54
N LYS A 479 -0.54 5.72 4.02
CA LYS A 479 -0.37 6.05 5.44
C LYS A 479 -0.87 7.46 5.70
N ALA A 480 -1.73 7.63 6.70
CA ALA A 480 -2.29 8.93 7.03
C ALA A 480 -1.18 9.91 7.44
N PRO A 481 -1.28 11.19 7.01
CA PRO A 481 -0.31 12.22 7.38
C PRO A 481 -0.46 12.67 8.84
N PHE A 482 -1.61 12.41 9.46
CA PHE A 482 -1.91 12.74 10.85
C PHE A 482 -2.20 11.49 11.70
N SER A 483 -2.19 11.67 13.01
CA SER A 483 -2.57 10.69 14.02
C SER A 483 -3.95 11.01 14.60
N GLU A 484 -4.59 9.99 15.15
CA GLU A 484 -5.87 10.07 15.86
C GLU A 484 -5.76 9.41 17.22
N ILE A 485 -6.56 9.90 18.17
CA ILE A 485 -6.77 9.23 19.45
C ILE A 485 -7.87 8.18 19.25
N VAL A 486 -7.48 6.92 19.32
CA VAL A 486 -8.38 5.78 19.13
C VAL A 486 -8.34 4.87 20.34
N SER A 487 -9.37 4.04 20.50
CA SER A 487 -9.34 3.07 21.59
C SER A 487 -8.37 1.93 21.30
N ARG A 488 -7.63 1.49 22.33
CA ARG A 488 -6.62 0.43 22.23
C ARG A 488 -7.14 -0.88 21.65
N HIS A 489 -8.44 -1.16 21.79
CA HIS A 489 -9.04 -2.38 21.23
C HIS A 489 -9.18 -2.37 19.71
N GLN A 490 -9.14 -1.19 19.08
CA GLN A 490 -9.25 -1.01 17.62
C GLN A 490 -7.87 -1.02 16.93
N VAL A 491 -6.79 -0.90 17.71
CA VAL A 491 -5.44 -0.78 17.19
C VAL A 491 -4.88 -2.13 16.78
N ARG A 492 -4.21 -2.17 15.62
CA ARG A 492 -3.66 -3.37 14.98
C ARG A 492 -4.71 -4.43 14.66
N VAL A 493 -5.98 -4.03 14.55
CA VAL A 493 -7.09 -4.88 14.10
C VAL A 493 -7.54 -4.35 12.73
N PRO A 494 -7.50 -5.18 11.67
CA PRO A 494 -7.98 -4.77 10.37
C PRO A 494 -9.50 -4.61 10.38
N PHE A 495 -10.00 -3.55 9.74
CA PHE A 495 -11.42 -3.28 9.52
C PHE A 495 -11.66 -2.88 8.06
N ILE A 496 -12.90 -2.99 7.59
CA ILE A 496 -13.25 -2.63 6.20
C ILE A 496 -13.23 -1.11 6.07
N ASP A 497 -12.59 -0.62 5.01
CA ASP A 497 -12.51 0.79 4.71
C ASP A 497 -12.44 1.06 3.19
N GLY A 498 -13.40 1.81 2.68
CA GLY A 498 -13.49 2.19 1.27
C GLY A 498 -12.53 3.30 0.84
N SER A 499 -11.79 3.90 1.78
CA SER A 499 -10.89 5.04 1.51
C SER A 499 -9.74 4.73 0.54
N ALA A 500 -9.46 3.44 0.32
CA ALA A 500 -8.45 2.96 -0.62
C ALA A 500 -9.03 2.32 -1.89
N LEU A 501 -10.37 2.35 -2.08
CA LEU A 501 -11.04 1.68 -3.19
C LEU A 501 -10.48 2.07 -4.57
N TRP A 502 -9.93 3.29 -4.65
CA TRP A 502 -9.41 3.90 -5.87
C TRP A 502 -7.91 3.69 -6.11
N LEU A 503 -7.18 3.20 -5.10
CA LEU A 503 -5.72 3.18 -5.10
C LEU A 503 -5.12 1.92 -5.73
N ASP A 504 -5.88 0.81 -5.76
CA ASP A 504 -5.46 -0.48 -6.32
C ASP A 504 -5.91 -0.72 -7.76
#